data_AF-A0A087TEG5-F1
#
_entry.id   AF-A0A087TEG5-F1
#
_cell.length_a   1.000
_cell.length_b   1.000
_cell.length_c   1.000
_cell.angle_alpha   90.00
_cell.angle_beta   90.00
_cell.angle_gamma   90.00
#
_symmetry.space_group_name_H-M   'P 1'
#
loop_
_entity.id
_entity.type
_entity.pdbx_description
1 polymer ?
#
loop_
_entity_poly.entity_id
_entity_poly.type
_entity_poly.pdbx_seq_one_letter_code
_entity_poly.pdbx_strand_id
1 'polypeptide(L)'
;MLVQKVGKFLMKYIMRTPIKDDNFDGIMLLAITMVFSECWKASKEFQAIAQKKIPTLYAFSEDDKVVERKLTYDVISLLGACKENINFYDKDGILKKEGKDLQWLTLMSFEEGSHYVFRKYPQLCNMKVLELLKRTRS
;
A
#
# COMPACT_ATOMS: atom_id res chain seq x y z
N MET A 1 12.22 11.72 23.48
CA MET A 1 12.82 13.05 23.20
C MET A 1 13.85 13.04 22.05
N LEU A 2 14.84 12.13 22.02
CA LEU A 2 15.81 12.04 20.90
C LEU A 2 15.16 11.54 19.60
N VAL A 3 14.34 10.48 19.69
CA VAL A 3 13.58 9.89 18.57
C VAL A 3 12.65 10.91 17.91
N GLN A 4 11.96 11.74 18.71
CA GLN A 4 11.08 12.81 18.22
C GLN A 4 11.84 13.93 17.49
N LYS A 5 13.07 14.27 17.94
CA LYS A 5 13.90 15.30 17.29
C LYS A 5 14.47 14.80 15.97
N VAL A 6 14.99 13.57 15.94
CA VAL A 6 15.51 12.94 14.71
C VAL A 6 14.39 12.73 13.70
N GLY A 7 13.22 12.31 14.18
CA GLY A 7 12.06 12.14 13.33
C GLY A 7 11.53 13.45 12.73
N LYS A 8 11.43 14.54 13.51
CA LYS A 8 11.10 15.87 12.98
C LYS A 8 12.10 16.35 11.92
N PHE A 9 13.38 16.03 12.10
CA PHE A 9 14.43 16.38 11.14
C PHE A 9 14.26 15.61 9.81
N LEU A 10 14.06 14.30 9.86
CA LEU A 10 13.81 13.46 8.68
C LEU A 10 12.57 13.91 7.90
N MET A 11 11.43 14.12 8.58
CA MET A 11 10.18 14.47 7.89
C MET A 11 10.24 15.86 7.25
N LYS A 12 10.87 16.83 7.92
CA LYS A 12 10.96 18.22 7.43
C LYS A 12 11.98 18.38 6.30
N TYR A 13 13.14 17.73 6.42
CA TYR A 13 14.26 17.97 5.50
C TYR A 13 14.37 16.92 4.39
N ILE A 14 13.95 15.67 4.63
CA ILE A 14 14.06 14.59 3.65
C ILE A 14 12.72 14.36 2.93
N MET A 15 11.59 14.33 3.66
CA MET A 15 10.31 13.90 3.08
C MET A 15 9.35 15.04 2.67
N ARG A 16 9.66 16.31 2.99
CA ARG A 16 8.88 17.52 2.61
C ARG A 16 7.35 17.36 2.74
N THR A 17 6.88 16.70 3.79
CA THR A 17 5.45 16.39 3.97
C THR A 17 4.88 17.19 5.14
N PRO A 18 3.82 18.02 4.94
CA PRO A 18 3.16 18.71 6.05
C PRO A 18 2.25 17.72 6.78
N ILE A 19 2.48 17.52 8.08
CA ILE A 19 1.66 16.64 8.94
C ILE A 19 0.95 17.51 9.98
N LYS A 20 -0.34 17.25 10.21
CA LYS A 20 -1.11 17.84 11.32
C LYS A 20 -0.68 17.20 12.64
N ASP A 21 -0.45 18.02 13.67
CA ASP A 21 0.23 17.66 14.92
C ASP A 21 -0.48 16.58 15.77
N ASP A 22 -1.73 16.29 15.48
CA ASP A 22 -2.67 15.55 16.32
C ASP A 22 -2.34 14.04 16.46
N ASN A 23 -1.50 13.49 15.57
CA ASN A 23 -1.11 12.06 15.61
C ASN A 23 0.34 11.83 15.15
N PHE A 24 1.22 12.78 15.50
CA PHE A 24 2.58 12.87 14.99
C PHE A 24 3.44 11.64 15.33
N ASP A 25 3.35 11.12 16.56
CA ASP A 25 4.18 9.99 17.02
C ASP A 25 3.81 8.67 16.33
N GLY A 26 2.53 8.44 16.02
CA GLY A 26 2.07 7.25 15.30
C GLY A 26 2.53 7.25 13.84
N ILE A 27 2.43 8.39 13.17
CA ILE A 27 2.89 8.58 11.78
C ILE A 27 4.43 8.50 11.71
N MET A 28 5.12 9.06 12.70
CA MET A 28 6.58 8.96 12.84
C MET A 28 7.05 7.53 13.02
N LEU A 29 6.41 6.77 13.91
CA LEU A 29 6.74 5.37 14.13
C LEU A 29 6.50 4.57 12.86
N LEU A 30 5.39 4.80 12.15
CA LEU A 30 5.06 4.09 10.92
C LEU A 30 6.07 4.39 9.80
N ALA A 31 6.44 5.65 9.60
CA ALA A 31 7.45 6.06 8.63
C ALA A 31 8.84 5.46 8.95
N ILE A 32 9.25 5.51 10.23
CA ILE A 32 10.51 4.90 10.68
C ILE A 32 10.45 3.38 10.51
N THR A 33 9.39 2.73 11.00
CA THR A 33 9.20 1.28 10.88
C THR A 33 9.19 0.84 9.44
N MET A 34 8.72 1.65 8.48
CA MET A 34 8.74 1.31 7.06
C MET A 34 10.08 1.60 6.38
N VAL A 35 10.75 2.72 6.69
CA VAL A 35 12.12 3.01 6.21
C VAL A 35 13.12 1.96 6.71
N PHE A 36 12.93 1.48 7.93
CA PHE A 36 13.68 0.37 8.51
C PHE A 36 12.94 -0.97 8.37
N SER A 37 11.80 -1.02 7.66
CA SER A 37 11.15 -2.29 7.36
C SER A 37 12.04 -2.96 6.36
N GLU A 38 12.81 -3.90 6.86
CA GLU A 38 13.52 -4.86 6.05
C GLU A 38 12.46 -5.74 5.37
N CYS A 39 11.72 -5.20 4.39
CA CYS A 39 10.66 -5.88 3.64
C CYS A 39 11.13 -7.24 3.11
N TRP A 40 12.42 -7.35 2.80
CA TRP A 40 13.08 -8.59 2.45
C TRP A 40 13.02 -9.67 3.55
N LYS A 41 12.99 -9.31 4.84
CA LYS A 41 12.76 -10.25 5.95
C LYS A 41 11.37 -10.88 5.88
N ALA A 42 10.37 -10.15 5.36
CA ALA A 42 9.01 -10.64 5.15
C ALA A 42 8.79 -11.31 3.78
N SER A 43 9.85 -11.46 2.97
CA SER A 43 9.75 -11.99 1.60
C SER A 43 9.22 -13.42 1.55
N LYS A 44 9.59 -14.26 2.53
CA LYS A 44 9.13 -15.64 2.62
C LYS A 44 7.63 -15.71 2.89
N GLU A 45 7.11 -14.79 3.68
CA GLU A 45 5.70 -14.67 4.02
C GLU A 45 4.89 -14.25 2.80
N PHE A 46 5.34 -13.22 2.05
CA PHE A 46 4.70 -12.82 0.79
C PHE A 46 4.71 -13.94 -0.25
N GLN A 47 5.83 -14.65 -0.38
CA GLN A 47 5.92 -15.82 -1.27
C GLN A 47 4.99 -16.95 -0.82
N ALA A 48 4.87 -17.21 0.49
CA ALA A 48 3.95 -18.21 1.01
C ALA A 48 2.47 -17.84 0.77
N ILE A 49 2.12 -16.55 0.90
CA ILE A 49 0.80 -16.02 0.53
C ILE A 49 0.51 -16.31 -0.96
N ALA A 50 1.47 -16.02 -1.83
CA ALA A 50 1.34 -16.24 -3.27
C ALA A 50 1.25 -17.72 -3.66
N GLN A 51 2.12 -18.56 -3.10
CA GLN A 51 2.12 -20.00 -3.34
C GLN A 51 0.80 -20.66 -2.92
N LYS A 52 0.25 -20.22 -1.78
CA LYS A 52 -1.04 -20.71 -1.28
C LYS A 52 -2.23 -20.02 -1.94
N LYS A 53 -2.00 -19.03 -2.81
CA LYS A 53 -3.02 -18.17 -3.43
C LYS A 53 -4.01 -17.64 -2.39
N ILE A 54 -3.49 -17.17 -1.25
CA ILE A 54 -4.34 -16.63 -0.19
C ILE A 54 -5.03 -15.38 -0.74
N PRO A 55 -6.38 -15.33 -0.71
CA PRO A 55 -7.15 -14.20 -1.20
C PRO A 55 -6.62 -12.88 -0.61
N THR A 56 -6.03 -12.04 -1.46
CA THR A 56 -5.31 -10.84 -1.03
C THR A 56 -5.78 -9.62 -1.80
N LEU A 57 -6.04 -8.53 -1.07
CA LEU A 57 -6.21 -7.19 -1.62
C LEU A 57 -4.98 -6.36 -1.26
N TYR A 58 -4.33 -5.78 -2.26
CA TYR A 58 -3.22 -4.87 -2.07
C TYR A 58 -3.51 -3.54 -2.78
N ALA A 59 -3.69 -2.50 -1.98
CA ALA A 59 -4.08 -1.17 -2.43
C ALA A 59 -3.05 -0.13 -1.98
N PHE A 60 -2.62 0.73 -2.90
CA PHE A 60 -1.61 1.74 -2.64
C PHE A 60 -1.86 3.00 -3.48
N SER A 61 -1.23 4.11 -3.08
CA SER A 61 -1.29 5.36 -3.83
C SER A 61 0.05 5.68 -4.47
N GLU A 62 0.03 6.21 -5.69
CA GLU A 62 1.23 6.66 -6.40
C GLU A 62 1.84 7.92 -5.77
N ASP A 63 1.03 8.70 -5.02
CA ASP A 63 1.45 9.86 -4.24
C ASP A 63 1.73 9.56 -2.76
N ASP A 64 1.83 8.27 -2.37
CA ASP A 64 2.21 7.92 -1.01
C ASP A 64 3.62 8.42 -0.72
N LYS A 65 3.72 9.34 0.24
CA LYS A 65 5.00 9.90 0.67
C LYS A 65 5.68 9.04 1.71
N VAL A 66 4.94 8.17 2.40
CA VAL A 66 5.43 7.38 3.53
C VAL A 66 6.01 6.05 3.05
N VAL A 67 5.37 5.38 2.09
CA VAL A 67 5.90 4.17 1.44
C VAL A 67 6.51 4.56 0.11
N GLU A 68 7.80 4.26 -0.07
CA GLU A 68 8.44 4.48 -1.36
C GLU A 68 7.79 3.63 -2.45
N ARG A 69 7.45 4.27 -3.57
CA ARG A 69 6.88 3.62 -4.75
C ARG A 69 7.61 2.33 -5.13
N LYS A 70 8.95 2.35 -5.13
CA LYS A 70 9.78 1.18 -5.49
C LYS A 70 9.45 -0.04 -4.61
N LEU A 71 9.35 0.18 -3.29
CA LEU A 71 9.06 -0.87 -2.32
C LEU A 71 7.72 -1.55 -2.60
N THR A 72 6.71 -0.76 -2.94
CA THR A 72 5.38 -1.27 -3.35
C THR A 72 5.49 -2.24 -4.53
N TYR A 73 6.24 -1.86 -5.57
CA TYR A 73 6.42 -2.72 -6.75
C TYR A 73 7.29 -3.95 -6.46
N ASP A 74 8.23 -3.86 -5.52
CA ASP A 74 9.01 -5.00 -5.04
C ASP A 74 8.09 -6.01 -4.32
N VAL A 75 7.16 -5.56 -3.47
CA VAL A 75 6.15 -6.42 -2.82
C VAL A 75 5.22 -7.06 -3.85
N ILE A 76 4.75 -6.32 -4.84
CA ILE A 76 3.92 -6.85 -5.93
C ILE A 76 4.65 -7.99 -6.66
N SER A 77 5.96 -7.84 -6.89
CA SER A 77 6.78 -8.87 -7.51
C SER A 77 6.93 -10.10 -6.62
N LEU A 78 7.09 -9.92 -5.30
CA LEU A 78 7.12 -11.03 -4.33
C LEU A 78 5.79 -11.81 -4.28
N LEU A 79 4.67 -11.14 -4.58
CA LEU A 79 3.36 -11.78 -4.73
C LEU A 79 3.18 -12.50 -6.09
N GLY A 80 4.20 -12.51 -6.94
CA GLY A 80 4.16 -13.16 -8.26
C GLY A 80 3.36 -12.38 -9.30
N ALA A 81 3.19 -11.07 -9.11
CA ALA A 81 2.46 -10.20 -10.01
C ALA A 81 3.35 -9.11 -10.62
N CYS A 82 2.84 -8.41 -11.62
CA CYS A 82 3.53 -7.32 -12.29
C CYS A 82 2.60 -6.13 -12.54
N LYS A 83 3.13 -5.06 -13.14
CA LYS A 83 2.39 -3.81 -13.35
C LYS A 83 1.14 -3.99 -14.21
N GLU A 84 1.15 -4.97 -15.10
CA GLU A 84 0.03 -5.33 -15.98
C GLU A 84 -1.15 -5.93 -15.21
N ASN A 85 -0.95 -6.40 -13.98
CA ASN A 85 -2.01 -6.91 -13.10
C ASN A 85 -2.69 -5.81 -12.28
N ILE A 86 -2.18 -4.58 -12.31
CA ILE A 86 -2.65 -3.49 -11.45
C ILE A 86 -3.83 -2.78 -12.10
N ASN A 87 -4.91 -2.61 -11.33
CA ASN A 87 -6.01 -1.72 -11.67
C ASN A 87 -5.61 -0.29 -11.28
N PHE A 88 -5.59 0.62 -12.24
CA PHE A 88 -5.24 2.02 -12.01
C PHE A 88 -6.48 2.89 -11.93
N TYR A 89 -6.61 3.57 -10.81
CA TYR A 89 -7.69 4.50 -10.50
C TYR A 89 -7.16 5.92 -10.48
N ASP A 90 -7.97 6.86 -10.93
CA ASP A 90 -7.65 8.27 -10.83
C ASP A 90 -7.92 8.87 -9.45
N LYS A 91 -7.70 10.17 -9.32
CA LYS A 91 -7.91 10.94 -8.08
C LYS A 91 -9.35 10.92 -7.56
N ASP A 92 -10.32 10.59 -8.42
CA ASP A 92 -11.75 10.52 -8.09
C ASP A 92 -12.18 9.06 -7.82
N GLY A 93 -11.25 8.10 -7.89
CA GLY A 93 -11.51 6.68 -7.69
C GLY A 93 -12.13 5.99 -8.90
N ILE A 94 -12.05 6.61 -10.10
CA ILE A 94 -12.57 6.05 -11.34
C ILE A 94 -11.49 5.16 -11.98
N LEU A 95 -11.87 3.96 -12.41
CA LEU A 95 -10.95 3.02 -13.06
C LEU A 95 -10.53 3.57 -14.44
N LYS A 96 -9.25 3.92 -14.59
CA LYS A 96 -8.65 4.35 -15.86
C LYS A 96 -8.07 3.18 -16.67
N LYS A 97 -7.52 2.18 -15.99
CA LYS A 97 -6.93 1.00 -16.63
C LYS A 97 -7.19 -0.24 -15.80
N GLU A 98 -7.82 -1.22 -16.43
CA GLU A 98 -8.02 -2.54 -15.85
C GLU A 98 -6.73 -3.37 -15.92
N GLY A 99 -6.42 -4.07 -14.83
CA GLY A 99 -5.30 -5.00 -14.74
C GLY A 99 -5.71 -6.42 -15.13
N LYS A 100 -4.73 -7.24 -15.52
CA LYS A 100 -4.94 -8.68 -15.73
C LYS A 100 -5.31 -9.36 -14.42
N ASP A 101 -6.47 -10.02 -14.39
CA ASP A 101 -6.99 -10.72 -13.21
C ASP A 101 -6.10 -11.92 -12.82
N LEU A 102 -5.79 -12.01 -11.53
CA LEU A 102 -5.08 -13.15 -10.93
C LEU A 102 -6.01 -14.02 -10.09
N GLN A 103 -7.31 -13.73 -10.05
CA GLN A 103 -8.39 -14.39 -9.29
C GLN A 103 -8.26 -14.29 -7.76
N TRP A 104 -7.08 -14.60 -7.22
CA TRP A 104 -6.76 -14.60 -5.80
C TRP A 104 -6.13 -13.29 -5.32
N LEU A 105 -5.58 -12.48 -6.21
CA LEU A 105 -4.91 -11.22 -5.90
C LEU A 105 -5.58 -10.06 -6.62
N THR A 106 -6.04 -9.08 -5.86
CA THR A 106 -6.54 -7.80 -6.39
C THR A 106 -5.52 -6.71 -6.09
N LEU A 107 -4.98 -6.09 -7.15
CA LEU A 107 -4.03 -4.98 -7.06
C LEU A 107 -4.71 -3.68 -7.47
N MET A 108 -4.57 -2.65 -6.64
CA MET A 108 -5.17 -1.33 -6.87
C MET A 108 -4.14 -0.23 -6.67
N SER A 109 -3.94 0.59 -7.69
CA SER A 109 -3.13 1.80 -7.65
C SER A 109 -4.04 3.02 -7.82
N PHE A 110 -3.82 4.04 -7.00
CA PHE A 110 -4.56 5.30 -7.06
C PHE A 110 -3.62 6.45 -7.42
N GLU A 111 -4.05 7.36 -8.30
CA GLU A 111 -3.29 8.59 -8.61
C GLU A 111 -3.09 9.45 -7.35
N GLU A 112 -4.11 9.51 -6.49
CA GLU A 112 -4.05 10.23 -5.22
C GLU A 112 -4.75 9.47 -4.11
N GLY A 113 -4.19 9.49 -2.91
CA GLY A 113 -4.64 8.66 -1.78
C GLY A 113 -3.76 8.82 -0.56
N SER A 114 -2.54 9.33 -0.77
CA SER A 114 -1.47 9.34 0.21
C SER A 114 -1.34 7.95 0.83
N HIS A 115 -1.02 7.88 2.11
CA HIS A 115 -0.90 6.62 2.84
C HIS A 115 -2.26 6.00 3.24
N TYR A 116 -3.37 6.73 3.11
CA TYR A 116 -4.66 6.36 3.71
C TYR A 116 -5.71 5.98 2.65
N VAL A 117 -5.33 5.14 1.69
CA VAL A 117 -6.20 4.70 0.56
C VAL A 117 -7.55 4.17 1.04
N PHE A 118 -7.57 3.32 2.06
CA PHE A 118 -8.81 2.76 2.62
C PHE A 118 -9.72 3.82 3.27
N ARG A 119 -9.16 4.95 3.71
CA ARG A 119 -9.94 6.07 4.24
C ARG A 119 -10.44 6.99 3.14
N LYS A 120 -9.65 7.19 2.08
CA LYS A 120 -10.02 8.05 0.95
C LYS A 120 -11.07 7.39 0.05
N TYR A 121 -10.95 6.08 -0.21
CA TYR A 121 -11.86 5.32 -1.09
C TYR A 121 -12.52 4.13 -0.38
N PRO A 122 -13.22 4.35 0.75
CA PRO A 122 -13.71 3.26 1.59
C PRO A 122 -14.73 2.38 0.87
N GLN A 123 -15.64 2.95 0.08
CA GLN A 123 -16.65 2.18 -0.64
C GLN A 123 -16.01 1.23 -1.66
N LEU A 124 -15.05 1.73 -2.43
CA LEU A 124 -14.37 0.95 -3.47
C LEU A 124 -13.52 -0.17 -2.85
N CYS A 125 -12.71 0.15 -1.84
CA CYS A 125 -11.91 -0.87 -1.14
C CYS A 125 -12.79 -1.94 -0.49
N ASN A 126 -13.86 -1.55 0.21
CA ASN A 126 -14.78 -2.49 0.84
C ASN A 126 -15.48 -3.39 -0.19
N MET A 127 -15.90 -2.83 -1.33
CA MET A 127 -16.47 -3.61 -2.42
C MET A 127 -15.47 -4.66 -2.93
N LYS A 128 -14.20 -4.30 -3.13
CA LYS A 128 -13.17 -5.24 -3.57
C LYS A 128 -12.84 -6.32 -2.53
N VAL A 129 -12.85 -5.99 -1.25
CA VAL A 129 -12.75 -7.00 -0.17
C VAL A 129 -13.91 -7.99 -0.26
N LEU A 130 -15.14 -7.49 -0.42
CA LEU A 130 -16.33 -8.36 -0.52
C LEU A 130 -16.30 -9.26 -1.77
N GLU A 131 -15.90 -8.72 -2.93
CA GLU A 131 -15.72 -9.50 -4.16
C GLU A 131 -14.69 -10.62 -3.95
N LEU A 132 -13.55 -10.29 -3.35
CA LEU A 132 -12.49 -11.24 -3.04
C LEU A 132 -12.99 -12.36 -2.11
N LEU A 133 -13.70 -12.02 -1.04
CA LEU A 133 -14.26 -12.99 -0.09
C LEU A 133 -15.38 -13.86 -0.69
N LYS A 134 -16.11 -13.38 -1.69
CA LYS A 134 -17.13 -14.21 -2.37
C LYS A 134 -16.48 -15.32 -3.19
N ARG A 135 -15.32 -15.06 -3.79
CA ARG A 135 -14.56 -16.03 -4.61
C ARG A 135 -13.94 -17.17 -3.79
N THR A 136 -13.92 -17.06 -2.46
CA THR A 136 -13.32 -18.06 -1.56
C THR A 136 -14.33 -19.04 -0.99
N ARG A 137 -15.62 -18.75 -1.17
CA ARG A 137 -16.74 -19.57 -0.72
C ARG A 137 -17.32 -20.46 -1.83
N SER A 138 -16.76 -20.38 -3.04
CA SER A 138 -17.06 -21.23 -4.20
C SER A 138 -15.97 -22.26 -4.39
#